data_AF-A0A091MUG2-F1
#
_entry.id   AF-A0A091MUG2-F1
#
_cell.length_a   1.000
_cell.length_b   1.000
_cell.length_c   1.000
_cell.angle_alpha   90.00
_cell.angle_beta   90.00
_cell.angle_gamma   90.00
#
_symmetry.space_group_name_H-M   'P 1'
#
loop_
_entity.id
_entity.type
_entity.pdbx_description
1 polymer ?
#
loop_
_entity_poly.entity_id
_entity_poly.type
_entity_poly.pdbx_seq_one_letter_code
_entity_poly.pdbx_strand_id
1 'polypeptide(L)'
;DFPMDSNNGNCRGAGIERCKCKPIKATQKTYLRNNYNYVIRAKVKEVKTKCHDVTAVVEVKEILKSSLVNIPKDTVNLHTNSGCLCPPLSANEEYIIMGYEDEERSRLLLVEGSIAEKWKDRLGKKVKRWDQKLRHLGKGKGETGHSDSAPKPGKPSSAR
;
A
#
# COMPACT_ATOMS: atom_id res chain seq x y z
N ASP A 1 14.19 -28.93 -36.79
CA ASP A 1 13.70 -27.68 -37.37
C ASP A 1 12.38 -27.29 -36.73
N PHE A 2 12.41 -26.31 -35.83
CA PHE A 2 11.19 -25.68 -35.30
C PHE A 2 11.05 -24.33 -36.01
N PRO A 3 9.93 -24.06 -36.70
CA PRO A 3 9.77 -22.82 -37.44
C PRO A 3 9.65 -21.65 -36.44
N MET A 4 10.60 -20.73 -36.53
CA MET A 4 10.55 -19.42 -35.88
C MET A 4 9.48 -18.58 -36.59
N ASP A 5 8.30 -18.46 -35.97
CA ASP A 5 7.30 -17.48 -36.39
C ASP A 5 7.77 -16.07 -36.00
N SER A 6 8.67 -15.55 -36.84
CA SER A 6 8.94 -14.12 -36.93
C SER A 6 7.81 -13.45 -37.68
N ASN A 7 6.72 -13.07 -36.98
CA ASN A 7 6.02 -11.87 -37.39
C ASN A 7 5.18 -11.21 -36.28
N ASN A 8 5.27 -9.89 -36.28
CA ASN A 8 4.39 -8.91 -35.64
C ASN A 8 4.71 -8.45 -34.20
N GLY A 9 5.89 -7.85 -34.05
CA GLY A 9 6.23 -6.88 -33.00
C GLY A 9 5.39 -5.59 -33.09
N ASN A 10 4.08 -5.70 -32.91
CA ASN A 10 3.16 -4.59 -32.97
C ASN A 10 2.34 -4.51 -31.68
N CYS A 11 3.00 -4.15 -30.56
CA CYS A 11 2.32 -3.71 -29.33
C CYS A 11 1.63 -2.34 -29.52
N ARG A 12 0.93 -2.11 -30.65
CA ARG A 12 0.14 -0.90 -30.90
C ARG A 12 -1.11 -0.96 -30.03
N GLY A 13 -1.05 -0.26 -28.89
CA GLY A 13 -2.20 0.50 -28.37
C GLY A 13 -3.44 -0.27 -27.89
N ALA A 14 -3.40 -1.60 -27.72
CA ALA A 14 -4.61 -2.37 -27.40
C ALA A 14 -4.96 -2.48 -25.90
N GLY A 15 -4.27 -1.77 -25.00
CA GLY A 15 -4.43 -1.94 -23.54
C GLY A 15 -5.04 -0.77 -22.78
N ILE A 16 -4.75 0.48 -23.17
CA ILE A 16 -5.03 1.65 -22.31
C ILE A 16 -6.44 2.21 -22.56
N GLU A 17 -6.91 2.20 -23.80
CA GLU A 17 -8.16 2.83 -24.25
C GLU A 17 -9.44 2.18 -23.69
N ARG A 18 -9.36 0.97 -23.10
CA ARG A 18 -10.51 0.22 -22.57
C ARG A 18 -10.50 0.04 -21.06
N CYS A 19 -9.54 0.64 -20.35
CA CYS A 19 -9.43 0.46 -18.90
C CYS A 19 -10.63 1.09 -18.17
N LYS A 20 -11.51 0.25 -17.62
CA LYS A 20 -12.62 0.68 -16.75
C LYS A 20 -12.24 0.39 -15.30
N CYS A 21 -11.48 1.28 -14.69
CA CYS A 21 -11.14 1.15 -13.27
C CYS A 21 -12.35 1.51 -12.41
N LYS A 22 -12.76 0.64 -11.49
CA LYS A 22 -13.79 0.98 -10.50
C LYS A 22 -13.20 1.96 -9.48
N PRO A 23 -13.73 3.20 -9.35
CA PRO A 23 -13.21 4.13 -8.38
C PRO A 23 -13.54 3.66 -6.96
N ILE A 24 -12.52 3.56 -6.11
CA ILE A 24 -12.66 3.19 -4.70
C ILE A 24 -12.32 4.42 -3.86
N LYS A 25 -13.26 4.85 -3.02
CA LYS A 25 -13.06 5.99 -2.12
C LYS A 25 -12.16 5.61 -0.94
N ALA A 26 -11.23 6.50 -0.62
CA ALA A 26 -10.41 6.47 0.58
C ALA A 26 -11.27 6.78 1.81
N THR A 27 -11.90 5.74 2.36
CA THR A 27 -12.66 5.81 3.61
C THR A 27 -12.04 4.90 4.65
N GLN A 28 -12.33 5.17 5.93
CA GLN A 28 -11.86 4.31 7.03
C GLN A 28 -12.31 2.86 6.84
N LYS A 29 -13.58 2.64 6.47
CA LYS A 29 -14.12 1.28 6.27
C LYS A 29 -13.35 0.54 5.17
N THR A 30 -13.08 1.20 4.06
CA THR A 30 -12.29 0.61 2.96
C THR A 30 -10.87 0.29 3.40
N TYR A 31 -10.22 1.24 4.08
CA TYR A 31 -8.85 1.10 4.58
C TYR A 31 -8.68 -0.10 5.51
N LEU A 32 -9.59 -0.26 6.47
CA LEU A 32 -9.56 -1.36 7.43
C LEU A 32 -9.86 -2.72 6.77
N ARG A 33 -10.81 -2.76 5.82
CA ARG A 33 -11.24 -4.01 5.19
C ARG A 33 -10.23 -4.55 4.19
N ASN A 34 -9.58 -3.67 3.43
CA ASN A 34 -8.76 -4.08 2.29
C ASN A 34 -7.30 -4.42 2.68
N ASN A 35 -6.90 -4.22 3.93
CA ASN A 35 -5.59 -4.61 4.48
C ASN A 35 -4.38 -4.29 3.57
N TYR A 36 -4.26 -3.03 3.14
CA TYR A 36 -3.15 -2.57 2.30
C TYR A 36 -1.78 -2.83 2.93
N ASN A 37 -0.82 -3.35 2.17
CA ASN A 37 0.55 -3.59 2.65
C ASN A 37 1.33 -2.29 2.81
N TYR A 38 1.13 -1.34 1.88
CA TYR A 38 1.81 -0.05 1.91
C TYR A 38 0.84 1.13 1.76
N VAL A 39 1.24 2.26 2.35
CA VAL A 39 0.56 3.54 2.21
C VAL A 39 1.61 4.64 2.13
N ILE A 40 1.63 5.35 1.01
CA ILE A 40 2.64 6.38 0.74
C ILE A 40 1.99 7.67 0.23
N ARG A 41 2.61 8.81 0.55
CA ARG A 41 2.42 10.06 -0.19
C ARG A 41 3.51 10.11 -1.25
N ALA A 42 3.13 10.18 -2.51
CA ALA A 42 4.08 10.20 -3.61
C ALA A 42 3.64 11.17 -4.71
N LYS A 43 4.63 11.77 -5.39
CA LYS A 43 4.41 12.57 -6.60
C LYS A 43 4.64 11.69 -7.82
N VAL A 44 3.70 11.67 -8.75
CA VAL A 44 3.86 10.89 -9.99
C VAL A 44 4.86 11.61 -10.89
N LYS A 45 5.95 10.94 -11.26
CA LYS A 45 6.90 11.46 -12.24
C LYS A 45 6.39 11.18 -13.65
N GLU A 46 6.12 9.91 -13.93
CA GLU A 46 5.71 9.45 -15.26
C GLU A 46 5.03 8.08 -15.18
N VAL A 47 4.30 7.71 -16.24
CA VAL A 47 3.75 6.36 -16.43
C VAL A 47 4.44 5.76 -17.63
N LYS A 48 5.13 4.64 -17.42
CA LYS A 48 5.81 3.86 -18.45
C LYS A 48 4.92 2.71 -18.88
N THR A 49 4.71 2.58 -20.18
CA THR A 49 4.01 1.45 -20.77
C THR A 49 4.98 0.75 -21.71
N LYS A 50 5.35 -0.49 -21.39
CA LYS A 50 6.18 -1.36 -22.22
C LYS A 50 5.35 -2.58 -22.61
N CYS A 51 4.73 -2.53 -23.79
CA CYS A 51 3.82 -3.56 -24.26
C CYS A 51 2.66 -3.82 -23.27
N HIS A 52 2.67 -4.95 -22.56
CA HIS A 52 1.67 -5.29 -21.54
C HIS A 52 2.08 -4.88 -20.11
N ASP A 53 3.33 -4.45 -19.91
CA ASP A 53 3.84 -4.02 -18.62
C ASP A 53 3.60 -2.52 -18.45
N VAL A 54 2.67 -2.16 -17.57
CA VAL A 54 2.44 -0.78 -17.16
C VAL A 54 3.09 -0.55 -15.81
N THR A 55 3.78 0.57 -15.66
CA THR A 55 4.50 0.92 -14.44
C THR A 55 4.40 2.41 -14.20
N ALA A 56 3.98 2.81 -13.01
CA ALA A 56 4.01 4.21 -12.60
C ALA A 56 5.31 4.49 -11.83
N VAL A 57 6.08 5.47 -12.31
CA VAL A 57 7.27 5.95 -11.63
C VAL A 57 6.85 7.09 -10.71
N VAL A 58 7.09 6.94 -9.42
CA VAL A 58 6.66 7.92 -8.40
C VAL A 58 7.82 8.29 -7.49
N GLU A 59 7.82 9.53 -7.00
CA GLU A 59 8.73 10.03 -5.98
C GLU A 59 8.06 9.96 -4.61
N VAL A 60 8.59 9.15 -3.71
CA VAL A 60 8.04 8.97 -2.36
C VAL A 60 8.42 10.17 -1.49
N LYS A 61 7.40 10.90 -1.03
CA LYS A 61 7.56 12.03 -0.11
C LYS A 61 7.39 11.62 1.35
N GLU A 62 6.45 10.71 1.61
CA GLU A 62 6.16 10.22 2.96
C GLU A 62 5.71 8.77 2.92
N ILE A 63 6.13 7.99 3.91
CA ILE A 63 5.71 6.61 4.11
C ILE A 63 4.85 6.57 5.37
N LEU A 64 3.56 6.28 5.21
CA LEU A 64 2.60 6.20 6.32
C LEU A 64 2.48 4.77 6.85
N LYS A 65 2.56 3.79 5.95
CA LYS A 65 2.57 2.35 6.26
C LYS A 65 3.51 1.65 5.30
N SER A 66 4.32 0.74 5.83
CA SER A 66 5.15 -0.20 5.09
C SER A 66 5.03 -1.57 5.76
N SER A 67 5.20 -2.63 4.99
CA SER A 67 5.11 -4.01 5.45
C SER A 67 6.48 -4.68 5.24
N LEU A 68 6.61 -5.66 4.35
CA LEU A 68 7.83 -6.45 4.18
C LEU A 68 8.76 -5.85 3.12
N VAL A 69 8.21 -5.22 2.08
CA VAL A 69 9.01 -4.59 1.05
C VAL A 69 9.54 -3.25 1.56
N ASN A 70 10.86 -3.05 1.47
CA ASN A 70 11.49 -1.79 1.85
C ASN A 70 11.15 -0.69 0.84
N ILE A 71 10.60 0.41 1.33
CA ILE A 71 10.23 1.56 0.52
C ILE A 71 11.20 2.71 0.82
N PRO A 72 12.12 3.06 -0.10
CA PRO A 72 12.96 4.24 0.08
C PRO A 72 12.16 5.52 -0.09
N LYS A 73 12.58 6.60 0.58
CA LYS A 73 12.06 7.97 0.36
C LYS A 73 12.68 8.62 -0.87
N ASP A 74 12.56 7.94 -2.00
CA ASP A 74 13.06 8.39 -3.31
C ASP A 74 12.14 7.82 -4.41
N THR A 75 12.67 7.55 -5.58
CA THR A 75 11.96 7.14 -6.77
C THR A 75 11.72 5.65 -6.73
N VAL A 76 10.46 5.26 -6.80
CA VAL A 76 10.04 3.86 -6.81
C VAL A 76 9.12 3.58 -7.99
N ASN A 77 9.08 2.32 -8.40
CA ASN A 77 8.22 1.83 -9.47
C ASN A 77 7.02 1.10 -8.87
N LEU A 78 5.83 1.56 -9.22
CA LEU A 78 4.59 0.86 -8.92
C LEU A 78 4.20 0.00 -10.12
N HIS A 79 4.21 -1.31 -9.93
CA HIS A 79 3.96 -2.28 -10.98
C HIS A 79 2.48 -2.65 -11.06
N THR A 80 1.95 -2.74 -12.27
CA THR A 80 0.63 -3.32 -12.51
C THR A 80 0.80 -4.79 -12.90
N ASN A 81 -0.20 -5.63 -12.61
CA ASN A 81 -0.28 -7.01 -13.10
C ASN A 81 -1.17 -7.12 -14.35
N SER A 82 -1.62 -5.99 -14.89
CA SER A 82 -2.49 -5.88 -16.06
C SER A 82 -1.95 -4.80 -16.99
N GLY A 83 -2.39 -4.81 -18.25
CA GLY A 83 -2.09 -3.74 -19.21
C GLY A 83 -2.73 -2.37 -18.88
N CYS A 84 -3.33 -2.22 -17.70
CA CYS A 84 -4.03 -1.03 -17.25
C CYS A 84 -3.41 -0.45 -15.98
N LEU A 85 -3.32 0.88 -15.94
CA LEU A 85 -3.02 1.62 -14.71
C LEU A 85 -4.33 1.87 -13.94
N CYS A 86 -4.67 0.98 -13.03
CA CYS A 86 -5.82 1.13 -12.15
C CYS A 86 -5.37 1.15 -10.68
N PRO A 87 -5.61 2.23 -9.93
CA PRO A 87 -6.30 3.47 -10.30
C PRO A 87 -5.52 4.39 -11.27
N PRO A 88 -6.21 5.27 -12.01
CA PRO A 88 -5.56 6.22 -12.91
C PRO A 88 -4.74 7.26 -12.13
N LEU A 89 -3.56 7.57 -12.66
CA LEU A 89 -2.63 8.55 -12.11
C LEU A 89 -2.26 9.57 -13.18
N SER A 90 -2.25 10.85 -12.82
CA SER A 90 -1.73 11.92 -13.67
C SER A 90 -0.28 12.22 -13.30
N ALA A 91 0.58 12.45 -14.30
CA ALA A 91 1.93 12.93 -14.06
C ALA A 91 1.92 14.30 -13.35
N ASN A 92 2.97 14.58 -12.58
CA ASN A 92 3.19 15.80 -11.80
C ASN A 92 2.19 16.07 -10.67
N GLU A 93 1.22 15.18 -10.43
CA GLU A 93 0.30 15.30 -9.31
C GLU A 93 0.77 14.47 -8.10
N GLU A 94 0.44 14.96 -6.92
CA GLU A 94 0.69 14.24 -5.67
C GLU A 94 -0.52 13.43 -5.25
N TYR A 95 -0.28 12.22 -4.79
CA TYR A 95 -1.31 11.28 -4.36
C TYR A 95 -0.97 10.68 -3.01
N ILE A 96 -2.03 10.29 -2.29
CA ILE A 96 -1.93 9.21 -1.32
C ILE A 96 -2.26 7.90 -2.04
N ILE A 97 -1.31 6.96 -2.01
CA ILE A 97 -1.42 5.68 -2.68
C ILE A 97 -1.43 4.59 -1.63
N MET A 98 -2.43 3.72 -1.70
CA MET A 98 -2.63 2.57 -0.83
C MET A 98 -2.69 1.33 -1.73
N GLY A 99 -1.79 0.38 -1.52
CA GLY A 99 -1.66 -0.77 -2.40
C GLY A 99 -1.10 -1.99 -1.71
N TYR A 100 -0.72 -2.97 -2.53
CA TYR A 100 -0.25 -4.28 -2.12
C TYR A 100 1.20 -4.48 -2.53
N GLU A 101 1.89 -5.43 -1.92
CA GLU A 101 3.27 -5.75 -2.29
C GLU A 101 3.35 -7.18 -2.84
N ASP A 102 4.32 -7.40 -3.71
CA ASP A 102 4.77 -8.73 -4.13
C ASP A 102 6.06 -9.00 -3.35
N GLU A 103 5.96 -9.86 -2.34
CA GLU A 103 7.06 -10.20 -1.44
C GLU A 103 8.17 -10.95 -2.18
N GLU A 104 7.82 -11.89 -3.06
CA GLU A 104 8.77 -12.71 -3.80
C GLU A 104 9.66 -11.86 -4.71
N ARG A 105 9.06 -10.86 -5.37
CA ARG A 105 9.79 -9.98 -6.28
C ARG A 105 10.28 -8.70 -5.61
N SER A 106 9.92 -8.47 -4.35
CA SER A 106 10.14 -7.22 -3.63
C SER A 106 9.62 -6.00 -4.40
N ARG A 107 8.39 -6.07 -4.91
CA ARG A 107 7.77 -5.01 -5.74
C ARG A 107 6.55 -4.41 -5.08
N LEU A 108 6.35 -3.10 -5.28
CA LEU A 108 5.10 -2.43 -4.95
C LEU A 108 4.12 -2.55 -6.10
N LEU A 109 2.89 -2.94 -5.81
CA LEU A 109 1.84 -3.16 -6.79
C LEU A 109 0.81 -2.03 -6.78
N LEU A 110 0.38 -1.64 -7.97
CA LEU A 110 -0.77 -0.77 -8.21
C LEU A 110 -1.77 -1.53 -9.08
N VAL A 111 -2.67 -2.25 -8.42
CA VAL A 111 -3.63 -3.17 -9.03
C VAL A 111 -5.06 -2.80 -8.68
N GLU A 112 -6.04 -3.45 -9.30
CA GLU A 112 -7.44 -3.29 -8.92
C GLU A 112 -7.64 -3.57 -7.41
N GLY A 113 -8.39 -2.69 -6.74
CA GLY A 113 -8.50 -2.70 -5.28
C GLY A 113 -7.55 -1.74 -4.56
N SER A 114 -6.48 -1.31 -5.22
CA SER A 114 -5.62 -0.21 -4.76
C SER A 114 -6.37 1.11 -4.82
N ILE A 115 -5.92 2.09 -4.04
CA ILE A 115 -6.49 3.44 -4.02
C ILE A 115 -5.38 4.42 -4.34
N ALA A 116 -5.67 5.35 -5.25
CA ALA A 116 -4.88 6.54 -5.45
C ALA A 116 -5.83 7.74 -5.44
N GLU A 117 -5.74 8.55 -4.39
CA GLU A 117 -6.48 9.82 -4.31
C GLU A 117 -5.50 10.98 -4.28
N LYS A 118 -5.84 12.06 -5.00
CA LYS A 118 -5.02 13.29 -4.99
C LYS A 118 -4.79 13.74 -3.55
N TRP A 119 -3.56 14.11 -3.24
CA TRP A 119 -3.17 14.50 -1.89
C TRP A 119 -4.01 15.67 -1.40
N LYS A 120 -4.49 15.54 -0.17
CA LYS A 120 -5.15 16.61 0.59
C LYS A 120 -4.68 16.47 2.04
N ASP A 121 -4.26 17.55 2.68
CA ASP A 121 -3.74 17.48 4.05
C ASP A 121 -4.75 16.88 5.03
N ARG A 122 -6.04 17.16 4.81
CA ARG A 122 -7.13 16.55 5.59
C ARG A 122 -7.21 15.03 5.42
N LEU A 123 -6.95 14.52 4.21
CA LEU A 123 -6.95 13.09 3.93
C LEU A 123 -5.72 12.42 4.54
N GLY A 124 -4.53 12.99 4.38
CA GLY A 124 -3.31 12.49 5.02
C GLY A 124 -3.45 12.36 6.55
N LYS A 125 -4.00 13.39 7.21
CA LYS A 125 -4.31 13.34 8.65
C LYS A 125 -5.30 12.23 9.01
N LYS A 126 -6.34 12.00 8.19
CA LYS A 126 -7.31 10.92 8.41
C LYS A 126 -6.65 9.54 8.31
N VAL A 127 -5.83 9.33 7.30
CA VAL A 127 -5.17 8.03 7.07
C VAL A 127 -4.19 7.69 8.19
N LYS A 128 -3.40 8.67 8.68
CA LYS A 128 -2.55 8.49 9.87
C LYS A 128 -3.36 8.00 11.08
N ARG A 129 -4.54 8.59 11.33
CA ARG A 129 -5.44 8.17 12.41
C ARG A 129 -6.00 6.76 12.18
N TRP A 130 -6.31 6.39 10.94
CA TRP A 130 -6.79 5.04 10.61
C TRP A 130 -5.71 3.99 10.86
N ASP A 131 -4.46 4.27 10.46
CA ASP A 131 -3.32 3.39 10.71
C ASP A 131 -3.04 3.22 12.21
N GLN A 132 -3.06 4.31 12.98
CA GLN A 132 -2.95 4.25 14.44
C GLN A 132 -4.03 3.35 15.05
N LYS A 133 -5.29 3.50 14.63
CA LYS A 133 -6.39 2.66 15.12
C LYS A 133 -6.18 1.18 14.78
N LEU A 134 -5.68 0.84 13.60
CA LEU A 134 -5.32 -0.55 13.25
C LEU A 134 -4.26 -1.12 14.19
N ARG A 135 -3.20 -0.35 14.47
CA ARG A 135 -2.13 -0.78 15.38
C ARG A 135 -2.65 -1.02 16.80
N HIS A 136 -3.58 -0.20 17.28
CA HIS A 136 -4.20 -0.40 18.59
C HIS A 136 -5.17 -1.60 18.63
N LEU A 137 -5.92 -1.86 17.55
CA LEU A 137 -6.77 -3.05 17.46
C LEU A 137 -5.95 -4.35 17.46
N GLY A 138 -4.78 -4.36 16.82
CA GLY A 138 -3.88 -5.51 16.82
C GLY A 138 -3.26 -5.81 18.19
N LYS A 139 -3.01 -4.77 19.01
CA LYS A 139 -2.44 -4.93 20.36
C LYS A 139 -3.42 -5.47 21.41
N GLY A 140 -4.72 -5.50 21.14
CA GLY A 140 -5.71 -6.04 22.07
C GLY A 140 -5.86 -7.57 22.05
N LYS A 141 -5.09 -8.28 21.20
CA LYS A 141 -5.25 -9.74 20.96
C LYS A 141 -4.03 -10.59 21.32
N GLY A 142 -3.02 -10.03 21.96
CA GLY A 142 -1.85 -10.80 22.42
C GLY A 142 -1.14 -10.09 23.55
N GLU A 143 -1.63 -10.28 24.77
CA GLU A 143 -0.86 -10.22 26.04
C GLU A 143 -1.85 -10.41 27.21
N THR A 144 -2.31 -11.65 27.40
CA THR A 144 -2.74 -12.12 28.73
C THR A 144 -1.77 -13.20 29.16
N GLY A 145 -0.90 -12.86 30.11
CA GLY A 145 -0.16 -13.85 30.90
C GLY A 145 1.36 -13.73 30.83
N HIS A 146 1.92 -12.74 31.51
CA HIS A 146 2.97 -12.96 32.52
C HIS A 146 3.17 -11.65 33.28
N SER A 147 2.51 -11.51 34.42
CA SER A 147 2.99 -10.63 35.47
C SER A 147 3.41 -11.53 36.61
N ASP A 148 4.68 -11.93 36.59
CA ASP A 148 5.40 -12.33 37.78
C ASP A 148 5.24 -11.24 38.82
N SER A 149 4.52 -11.56 39.89
CA SER A 149 4.47 -10.72 41.09
C SER A 149 4.88 -11.59 42.27
N ALA A 150 6.15 -11.43 42.63
CA ALA A 150 6.78 -11.98 43.81
C ALA A 150 5.95 -11.72 45.10
N PRO A 151 6.04 -12.59 46.11
CA PRO A 151 5.25 -12.47 47.33
C PRO A 151 5.78 -11.35 48.24
N LYS A 152 4.91 -10.46 48.70
CA LYS A 152 5.22 -9.47 49.76
C LYS A 152 5.03 -10.09 51.15
N PRO A 153 5.96 -9.89 52.10
CA PRO A 153 5.81 -10.36 53.47
C PRO A 153 5.02 -9.36 54.34
N GLY A 154 4.20 -9.90 55.24
CA GLY A 154 3.97 -9.45 56.62
C GLY A 154 3.27 -8.11 56.87
N LYS A 155 2.07 -8.17 57.47
CA LYS A 155 1.58 -7.17 58.44
C LYS A 155 1.34 -7.87 59.78
N PRO A 156 1.80 -7.31 60.91
CA PRO A 156 1.45 -7.84 62.23
C PRO A 156 0.06 -7.36 62.65
N SER A 157 -0.73 -8.29 63.18
CA SER A 157 -2.02 -8.04 63.84
C SER A 157 -1.79 -7.65 65.30
N SER A 158 -2.31 -6.49 65.70
CA SER A 158 -2.38 -6.08 67.10
C SER A 158 -3.41 -6.94 67.84
N ALA A 159 -3.06 -7.47 69.02
CA ALA A 159 -4.03 -7.92 70.01
C ALA A 159 -3.42 -7.92 71.42
N ARG A 160 -4.09 -7.17 72.30
CA ARG A 160 -4.08 -7.14 73.77
C ARG A 160 -2.86 -6.60 74.52
#